data_AF-A0A7Y3PQ98-F1
#
_entry.id   AF-A0A7Y3PQ98-F1
#
_cell.length_a   1.000
_cell.length_b   1.000
_cell.length_c   1.000
_cell.angle_alpha   90.00
_cell.angle_beta   90.00
_cell.angle_gamma   90.00
#
_symmetry.space_group_name_H-M   'P 1'
#
loop_
_entity.id
_entity.type
_entity.pdbx_description
1 polymer ?
#
loop_
_entity_poly.entity_id
_entity_poly.type
_entity_poly.pdbx_seq_one_letter_code
_entity_poly.pdbx_strand_id
1 'polypeptide(L)'
;MGMDVDYGAAAAVRLAEGVPLREALDAGDPAAWIALDAGVRSDCWDTERYVWLTPAWERTEGGRAVKDALLSGRPLTEARLALGLCHREGRVREAALSRAVGLPGLLPLLVVRCSDWAAPVRETARRRLAETLDAEGAVRVMPVILRVGRRDRGDFVTVLATELLRAAPPETLAPLYTAPARGIRRYAYRLAVDEGFLSPAELARAAARDSDPVVQSLCADSALSAVADLDAAYDDVLEPLLSARGPRARAAGVTALRRAGRTERAVGFLGD
;
A
#
# COMPACT_ATOMS: atom_id res chain seq x y z
N MET A 1 -18.51 4.16 6.32
CA MET A 1 -18.72 2.71 6.19
C MET A 1 -19.86 2.39 5.22
N GLY A 2 -21.05 3.00 5.34
CA GLY A 2 -22.15 2.79 4.37
C GLY A 2 -21.80 3.16 2.91
N MET A 3 -21.28 4.37 2.66
CA MET A 3 -20.94 4.82 1.30
C MET A 3 -19.88 3.94 0.59
N ASP A 4 -18.93 3.39 1.34
CA ASP A 4 -17.90 2.50 0.77
C ASP A 4 -18.49 1.15 0.36
N VAL A 5 -19.49 0.64 1.11
CA VAL A 5 -20.16 -0.61 0.78
C VAL A 5 -21.04 -0.46 -0.46
N ASP A 6 -21.74 0.67 -0.60
CA ASP A 6 -22.58 0.96 -1.77
C ASP A 6 -21.75 1.05 -3.05
N TYR A 7 -20.61 1.74 -3.00
CA TYR A 7 -19.65 1.77 -4.11
C TYR A 7 -19.16 0.37 -4.47
N GLY A 8 -18.78 -0.43 -3.48
CA GLY A 8 -18.34 -1.81 -3.69
C GLY A 8 -19.42 -2.72 -4.28
N ALA A 9 -20.67 -2.57 -3.84
CA ALA A 9 -21.80 -3.33 -4.36
C ALA A 9 -22.10 -2.96 -5.82
N ALA A 10 -22.02 -1.67 -6.17
CA ALA A 10 -22.16 -1.21 -7.55
C ALA A 10 -21.04 -1.75 -8.44
N ALA A 11 -19.79 -1.71 -7.98
CA ALA A 11 -18.66 -2.32 -8.69
C ALA A 11 -18.87 -3.83 -8.90
N ALA A 12 -19.38 -4.54 -7.88
CA ALA A 12 -19.66 -5.97 -7.97
C ALA A 12 -20.71 -6.30 -9.05
N VAL A 13 -21.77 -5.51 -9.17
CA VAL A 13 -22.78 -5.67 -10.24
C VAL A 13 -22.13 -5.51 -11.61
N ARG A 14 -21.35 -4.45 -11.82
CA ARG A 14 -20.64 -4.19 -13.09
C ARG A 14 -19.70 -5.33 -13.46
N LEU A 15 -18.92 -5.86 -12.51
CA LEU A 15 -18.05 -7.02 -12.73
C LEU A 15 -18.85 -8.27 -13.13
N ALA A 16 -20.00 -8.47 -12.52
CA ALA A 16 -20.86 -9.62 -12.79
C ALA A 16 -21.50 -9.53 -14.20
N GLU A 17 -21.80 -8.32 -14.66
CA GLU A 17 -22.24 -8.00 -16.03
C GLU A 17 -21.11 -8.09 -17.07
N GLY A 18 -19.86 -8.31 -16.64
CA GLY A 18 -18.71 -8.53 -17.50
C GLY A 18 -17.88 -7.28 -17.80
N VAL A 19 -18.14 -6.16 -17.12
CA VAL A 19 -17.28 -4.97 -17.21
C VAL A 19 -15.86 -5.34 -16.74
N PRO A 20 -14.81 -4.99 -17.49
CA PRO A 20 -13.43 -5.25 -17.10
C PRO A 20 -13.09 -4.67 -15.72
N LEU A 21 -12.21 -5.35 -14.98
CA LEU A 21 -11.86 -4.99 -13.59
C LEU A 21 -11.41 -3.53 -13.44
N ARG A 22 -10.52 -3.09 -14.32
CA ARG A 22 -9.98 -1.71 -14.35
C ARG A 22 -11.01 -0.62 -14.67
N GLU A 23 -12.15 -0.99 -15.26
CA GLU A 23 -13.24 -0.07 -15.60
C GLU A 23 -14.33 -0.08 -14.53
N ALA A 24 -14.53 -1.23 -13.88
CA ALA A 24 -15.50 -1.42 -12.81
C ALA A 24 -15.05 -0.79 -11.48
N LEU A 25 -13.74 -0.69 -11.26
CA LEU A 25 -13.11 -0.25 -10.02
C LEU A 25 -11.99 0.76 -10.31
N ASP A 26 -11.89 1.82 -9.50
CA ASP A 26 -10.64 2.58 -9.38
C ASP A 26 -9.55 1.71 -8.76
N ALA A 27 -8.78 1.03 -9.60
CA ALA A 27 -7.71 0.13 -9.19
C ALA A 27 -6.57 0.85 -8.46
N GLY A 28 -6.43 2.17 -8.63
CA GLY A 28 -5.41 3.00 -7.98
C GLY A 28 -5.76 3.37 -6.54
N ASP A 29 -7.05 3.36 -6.18
CA ASP A 29 -7.49 3.63 -4.82
C ASP A 29 -7.50 2.35 -3.96
N PRO A 30 -6.62 2.22 -2.94
CA PRO A 30 -6.64 1.08 -2.03
C PRO A 30 -7.96 0.92 -1.26
N ALA A 31 -8.75 1.98 -1.08
CA ALA A 31 -10.06 1.89 -0.44
C ALA A 31 -11.09 1.18 -1.33
N ALA A 32 -10.98 1.35 -2.66
CA ALA A 32 -11.86 0.72 -3.63
C ALA A 32 -11.81 -0.83 -3.55
N TRP A 33 -10.62 -1.41 -3.38
CA TRP A 33 -10.48 -2.87 -3.20
C TRP A 33 -11.15 -3.40 -1.93
N ILE A 34 -11.10 -2.62 -0.85
CA ILE A 34 -11.77 -2.96 0.41
C ILE A 34 -13.28 -2.81 0.29
N ALA A 35 -13.72 -1.74 -0.36
CA ALA A 35 -15.11 -1.49 -0.66
C ALA A 35 -15.70 -2.64 -1.49
N LEU A 36 -15.01 -3.06 -2.57
CA LEU A 36 -15.42 -4.21 -3.38
C LEU A 36 -15.58 -5.48 -2.52
N ASP A 37 -14.59 -5.82 -1.69
CA ASP A 37 -14.69 -6.98 -0.80
C ASP A 37 -15.90 -6.90 0.14
N ALA A 38 -16.12 -5.74 0.76
CA ALA A 38 -17.25 -5.53 1.65
C ALA A 38 -18.59 -5.59 0.90
N GLY A 39 -18.67 -4.99 -0.29
CA GLY A 39 -19.88 -4.96 -1.13
C GLY A 39 -20.28 -6.35 -1.63
N VAL A 40 -19.31 -7.16 -2.07
CA VAL A 40 -19.58 -8.55 -2.49
C VAL A 40 -20.07 -9.41 -1.34
N ARG A 41 -19.49 -9.22 -0.14
CA ARG A 41 -19.82 -9.97 1.08
C ARG A 41 -21.06 -9.45 1.80
N SER A 42 -21.52 -8.25 1.46
CA SER A 42 -22.60 -7.60 2.20
C SER A 42 -23.85 -8.47 2.15
N ASP A 43 -24.31 -8.90 3.32
CA ASP A 43 -25.61 -9.51 3.44
C ASP A 43 -26.65 -8.38 3.38
N CYS A 44 -27.52 -8.40 2.37
CA CYS A 44 -28.59 -7.42 2.27
C CYS A 44 -29.78 -7.88 3.10
N TRP A 45 -29.89 -7.37 4.33
CA TRP A 45 -31.08 -7.55 5.16
C TRP A 45 -32.21 -6.64 4.66
N ASP A 46 -33.31 -7.24 4.19
CA ASP A 46 -34.54 -6.51 3.92
C ASP A 46 -35.30 -6.33 5.25
N THR A 47 -35.27 -5.11 5.76
CA THR A 47 -35.94 -4.76 7.03
C THR A 47 -37.46 -4.83 6.95
N GLU A 48 -38.05 -4.61 5.77
CA GLU A 48 -39.51 -4.67 5.59
C GLU A 48 -40.00 -6.12 5.50
N ARG A 49 -39.21 -6.98 4.84
CA ARG A 49 -39.58 -8.39 4.61
C ARG A 49 -39.01 -9.36 5.62
N TYR A 50 -38.14 -8.90 6.53
CA TYR A 50 -37.42 -9.74 7.50
C TYR A 50 -36.71 -10.94 6.85
N VAL A 51 -36.11 -10.72 5.67
CA VAL A 51 -35.38 -11.76 4.92
C VAL A 51 -34.01 -11.28 4.49
N TRP A 52 -33.07 -12.21 4.48
CA TRP A 52 -31.79 -12.04 3.81
C TRP A 52 -32.00 -12.10 2.30
N LEU A 53 -31.73 -11.01 1.62
CA LEU A 53 -31.74 -10.95 0.18
C LEU A 53 -30.43 -11.48 -0.39
N THR A 54 -30.51 -11.98 -1.61
CA THR A 54 -29.36 -12.22 -2.46
C THR A 54 -28.80 -10.85 -2.92
N PRO A 55 -27.49 -10.57 -2.76
CA PRO A 55 -26.84 -9.37 -3.24
C PRO A 55 -27.13 -9.12 -4.72
N ALA A 56 -27.23 -7.85 -5.11
CA ALA A 56 -27.62 -7.49 -6.47
C ALA A 56 -26.73 -8.15 -7.55
N TRP A 57 -25.42 -8.25 -7.28
CA TRP A 57 -24.48 -8.87 -8.21
C TRP A 57 -24.75 -10.38 -8.42
N GLU A 58 -25.14 -11.12 -7.38
CA GLU A 58 -25.51 -12.55 -7.46
C GLU A 58 -26.84 -12.74 -8.22
N ARG A 59 -27.66 -11.69 -8.38
CA ARG A 59 -28.90 -11.73 -9.18
C ARG A 59 -28.66 -11.52 -10.67
N THR A 60 -27.44 -11.17 -11.08
CA THR A 60 -27.06 -11.14 -12.51
C THR A 60 -26.78 -12.56 -13.01
N GLU A 61 -26.84 -12.79 -14.32
CA GLU A 61 -26.49 -14.08 -14.92
C GLU A 61 -25.02 -14.46 -14.61
N GLY A 62 -24.10 -13.52 -14.79
CA GLY A 62 -22.68 -13.74 -14.52
C GLY A 62 -22.39 -14.00 -13.05
N GLY A 63 -23.09 -13.34 -12.12
CA GLY A 63 -22.95 -13.54 -10.69
C GLY A 63 -23.38 -14.94 -10.23
N ARG A 64 -24.56 -15.41 -10.70
CA ARG A 64 -25.04 -16.78 -10.42
C ARG A 64 -24.05 -17.85 -10.87
N ALA A 65 -23.35 -17.59 -11.97
CA ALA A 65 -22.41 -18.55 -12.54
C ALA A 65 -21.07 -18.64 -11.79
N VAL A 66 -20.70 -17.64 -10.97
CA VAL A 66 -19.35 -17.58 -10.33
C VAL A 66 -19.06 -18.81 -9.48
N LYS A 67 -19.97 -19.15 -8.55
CA LYS A 67 -19.77 -20.26 -7.62
C LYS A 67 -19.67 -21.59 -8.37
N ASP A 68 -20.63 -21.88 -9.23
CA ASP A 68 -20.63 -23.11 -10.02
C ASP A 68 -19.41 -23.21 -10.95
N ALA A 69 -19.03 -22.12 -11.61
CA ALA A 69 -17.83 -22.12 -12.46
C ALA A 69 -16.53 -22.33 -11.67
N LEU A 70 -16.43 -21.82 -10.44
CA LEU A 70 -15.28 -22.06 -9.57
C LEU A 70 -15.20 -23.51 -9.11
N LEU A 71 -16.32 -24.07 -8.63
CA LEU A 71 -16.37 -25.42 -8.09
C LEU A 71 -16.28 -26.50 -9.18
N SER A 72 -16.79 -26.22 -10.38
CA SER A 72 -16.79 -27.12 -11.52
C SER A 72 -15.59 -26.90 -12.46
N GLY A 73 -14.65 -26.01 -12.11
CA GLY A 73 -13.42 -25.78 -12.88
C GLY A 73 -13.59 -25.08 -14.23
N ARG A 74 -14.77 -24.49 -14.52
CA ARG A 74 -15.02 -23.77 -15.79
C ARG A 74 -14.24 -22.46 -15.84
N PRO A 75 -13.75 -22.02 -17.03
CA PRO A 75 -13.00 -20.78 -17.17
C PRO A 75 -13.82 -19.56 -16.71
N LEU A 76 -13.14 -18.60 -16.12
CA LEU A 76 -13.71 -17.35 -15.62
C LEU A 76 -12.84 -16.18 -16.06
N THR A 77 -13.49 -15.06 -16.34
CA THR A 77 -12.81 -13.79 -16.58
C THR A 77 -12.18 -13.27 -15.29
N GLU A 78 -11.20 -12.38 -15.41
CA GLU A 78 -10.59 -11.69 -14.26
C GLU A 78 -11.65 -10.99 -13.39
N ALA A 79 -12.64 -10.34 -14.01
CA ALA A 79 -13.75 -9.70 -13.32
C ALA A 79 -14.56 -10.68 -12.44
N ARG A 80 -14.85 -11.89 -12.95
CA ARG A 80 -15.57 -12.91 -12.18
C ARG A 80 -14.69 -13.61 -11.14
N LEU A 81 -13.38 -13.72 -11.37
CA LEU A 81 -12.43 -14.16 -10.36
C LEU A 81 -12.33 -13.16 -9.21
N ALA A 82 -12.38 -11.85 -9.47
CA ALA A 82 -12.43 -10.83 -8.42
C ALA A 82 -13.66 -11.00 -7.51
N LEU A 83 -14.85 -11.29 -8.08
CA LEU A 83 -16.05 -11.64 -7.32
C LEU A 83 -15.85 -12.92 -6.49
N GLY A 84 -15.26 -13.95 -7.09
CA GLY A 84 -14.92 -15.20 -6.41
C GLY A 84 -14.01 -15.00 -5.20
N LEU A 85 -12.97 -14.18 -5.35
CA LEU A 85 -12.05 -13.82 -4.27
C LEU A 85 -12.73 -13.05 -3.14
N CYS A 86 -13.82 -12.33 -3.44
CA CYS A 86 -14.60 -11.57 -2.47
C CYS A 86 -15.84 -12.31 -1.95
N HIS A 87 -16.10 -13.54 -2.40
CA HIS A 87 -17.33 -14.26 -2.12
C HIS A 87 -17.55 -14.51 -0.61
N ARG A 88 -18.79 -14.50 -0.13
CA ARG A 88 -19.09 -14.72 1.31
C ARG A 88 -18.67 -16.11 1.80
N GLU A 89 -18.83 -17.13 0.96
CA GLU A 89 -18.40 -18.50 1.26
C GLU A 89 -16.88 -18.67 1.12
N GLY A 90 -16.22 -19.13 2.20
CA GLY A 90 -14.77 -19.37 2.22
C GLY A 90 -14.26 -20.35 1.16
N ARG A 91 -15.01 -21.43 0.88
CA ARG A 91 -14.63 -22.43 -0.15
C ARG A 91 -14.53 -21.82 -1.55
N VAL A 92 -15.43 -20.89 -1.87
CA VAL A 92 -15.42 -20.19 -3.16
C VAL A 92 -14.20 -19.27 -3.27
N ARG A 93 -13.87 -18.56 -2.19
CA ARG A 93 -12.66 -17.73 -2.13
C ARG A 93 -11.38 -18.54 -2.26
N GLU A 94 -11.31 -19.68 -1.57
CA GLU A 94 -10.17 -20.60 -1.66
C GLU A 94 -9.99 -21.14 -3.09
N ALA A 95 -11.08 -21.56 -3.75
CA ALA A 95 -11.04 -22.00 -5.15
C ALA A 95 -10.60 -20.88 -6.10
N ALA A 96 -11.02 -19.64 -5.84
CA ALA A 96 -10.62 -18.47 -6.64
C ALA A 96 -9.13 -18.14 -6.49
N LEU A 97 -8.54 -18.31 -5.30
CA LEU A 97 -7.11 -18.04 -5.05
C LEU A 97 -6.18 -18.84 -5.96
N SER A 98 -6.46 -20.14 -6.13
CA SER A 98 -5.65 -21.01 -7.01
C SER A 98 -5.70 -20.59 -8.48
N ARG A 99 -6.75 -19.87 -8.88
CA ARG A 99 -6.99 -19.45 -10.26
C ARG A 99 -6.57 -18.00 -10.54
N ALA A 100 -6.26 -17.25 -9.49
CA ALA A 100 -5.79 -15.87 -9.58
C ALA A 100 -4.26 -15.77 -9.72
N VAL A 101 -3.53 -16.89 -9.61
CA VAL A 101 -2.08 -16.96 -9.81
C VAL A 101 -1.73 -16.51 -11.22
N GLY A 102 -0.75 -15.61 -11.35
CA GLY A 102 -0.31 -15.07 -12.64
C GLY A 102 -1.20 -13.97 -13.21
N LEU A 103 -2.18 -13.46 -12.45
CA LEU A 103 -3.02 -12.31 -12.84
C LEU A 103 -2.65 -11.07 -12.01
N PRO A 104 -1.76 -10.19 -12.50
CA PRO A 104 -1.28 -9.04 -11.72
C PRO A 104 -2.40 -8.09 -11.25
N GLY A 105 -3.48 -7.96 -12.03
CA GLY A 105 -4.63 -7.12 -11.66
C GLY A 105 -5.40 -7.63 -10.44
N LEU A 106 -5.22 -8.89 -10.03
CA LEU A 106 -5.83 -9.48 -8.84
C LEU A 106 -4.91 -9.48 -7.61
N LEU A 107 -3.64 -9.07 -7.74
CA LEU A 107 -2.71 -9.01 -6.59
C LEU A 107 -3.26 -8.22 -5.39
N PRO A 108 -3.95 -7.06 -5.57
CA PRO A 108 -4.62 -6.39 -4.46
C PRO A 108 -5.56 -7.28 -3.65
N LEU A 109 -6.34 -8.15 -4.32
CA LEU A 109 -7.26 -9.05 -3.64
C LEU A 109 -6.53 -10.22 -2.95
N LEU A 110 -5.43 -10.71 -3.51
CA LEU A 110 -4.56 -11.68 -2.80
C LEU A 110 -4.02 -11.08 -1.49
N VAL A 111 -3.54 -9.83 -1.53
CA VAL A 111 -3.10 -9.07 -0.34
C VAL A 111 -4.23 -8.97 0.69
N VAL A 112 -5.46 -8.65 0.27
CA VAL A 112 -6.61 -8.63 1.17
C VAL A 112 -6.87 -10.01 1.79
N ARG A 113 -6.81 -11.09 1.00
CA ARG A 113 -7.01 -12.47 1.48
C ARG A 113 -5.90 -12.97 2.42
N CYS A 114 -4.70 -12.39 2.44
CA CYS A 114 -3.69 -12.72 3.45
C CYS A 114 -4.10 -12.37 4.89
N SER A 115 -5.18 -11.59 5.07
CA SER A 115 -5.80 -11.26 6.36
C SER A 115 -7.18 -11.93 6.57
N ASP A 116 -7.49 -13.00 5.83
CA ASP A 116 -8.79 -13.66 5.92
C ASP A 116 -9.11 -14.19 7.32
N TRP A 117 -10.39 -14.15 7.67
CA TRP A 117 -10.90 -14.75 8.91
C TRP A 117 -10.90 -16.29 8.83
N ALA A 118 -11.15 -16.85 7.64
CA ALA A 118 -11.08 -18.29 7.41
C ALA A 118 -9.62 -18.72 7.22
N ALA A 119 -9.10 -19.53 8.14
CA ALA A 119 -7.70 -19.97 8.11
C ALA A 119 -7.29 -20.64 6.79
N PRO A 120 -8.08 -21.55 6.18
CA PRO A 120 -7.70 -22.18 4.90
C PRO A 120 -7.50 -21.16 3.76
N VAL A 121 -8.37 -20.15 3.68
CA VAL A 121 -8.28 -19.07 2.69
C VAL A 121 -7.03 -18.23 2.95
N ARG A 122 -6.80 -17.86 4.21
CA ARG A 122 -5.68 -17.02 4.61
C ARG A 122 -4.34 -17.68 4.31
N GLU A 123 -4.15 -18.92 4.76
CA GLU A 123 -2.87 -19.62 4.57
C GLU A 123 -2.61 -19.92 3.08
N THR A 124 -3.66 -20.23 2.32
CA THR A 124 -3.55 -20.37 0.86
C THR A 124 -3.15 -19.04 0.21
N ALA A 125 -3.77 -17.93 0.58
CA ALA A 125 -3.43 -16.61 0.04
C ALA A 125 -1.98 -16.21 0.38
N ARG A 126 -1.54 -16.42 1.63
CA ARG A 126 -0.17 -16.15 2.07
C ARG A 126 0.85 -16.95 1.26
N ARG A 127 0.63 -18.25 1.08
CA ARG A 127 1.49 -19.11 0.24
C ARG A 127 1.52 -18.62 -1.21
N ARG A 128 0.36 -18.38 -1.83
CA ARG A 128 0.29 -17.93 -3.24
C ARG A 128 0.92 -16.55 -3.43
N LEU A 129 0.74 -15.63 -2.49
CA LEU A 129 1.36 -14.32 -2.57
C LEU A 129 2.88 -14.42 -2.44
N ALA A 130 3.40 -15.22 -1.51
CA ALA A 130 4.85 -15.46 -1.38
C ALA A 130 5.47 -16.10 -2.63
N GLU A 131 4.71 -16.97 -3.34
CA GLU A 131 5.15 -17.58 -4.59
C GLU A 131 5.17 -16.62 -5.80
N THR A 132 4.39 -15.52 -5.75
CA THR A 132 4.10 -14.70 -6.95
C THR A 132 4.48 -13.23 -6.82
N LEU A 133 4.61 -12.70 -5.61
CA LEU A 133 4.91 -11.29 -5.37
C LEU A 133 6.41 -11.06 -5.54
N ASP A 134 6.77 -10.22 -6.50
CA ASP A 134 8.10 -9.66 -6.68
C ASP A 134 8.21 -8.25 -6.08
N ALA A 135 9.42 -7.68 -6.06
CA ALA A 135 9.66 -6.36 -5.50
C ALA A 135 8.88 -5.25 -6.24
N GLU A 136 8.82 -5.30 -7.57
CA GLU A 136 8.02 -4.34 -8.35
C GLU A 136 6.52 -4.47 -8.08
N GLY A 137 6.03 -5.70 -7.93
CA GLY A 137 4.66 -5.99 -7.52
C GLY A 137 4.36 -5.45 -6.14
N ALA A 138 5.29 -5.61 -5.19
CA ALA A 138 5.20 -5.03 -3.85
C ALA A 138 5.11 -3.50 -3.91
N VAL A 139 5.89 -2.83 -4.77
CA VAL A 139 5.78 -1.39 -5.02
C VAL A 139 4.39 -1.03 -5.56
N ARG A 140 3.92 -1.74 -6.59
CA ARG A 140 2.61 -1.48 -7.23
C ARG A 140 1.45 -1.61 -6.25
N VAL A 141 1.46 -2.62 -5.37
CA VAL A 141 0.36 -2.89 -4.42
C VAL A 141 0.61 -2.34 -3.01
N MET A 142 1.67 -1.57 -2.81
CA MET A 142 2.04 -0.95 -1.53
C MET A 142 0.88 -0.19 -0.85
N PRO A 143 0.05 0.60 -1.57
CA PRO A 143 -1.11 1.26 -0.95
C PRO A 143 -2.07 0.28 -0.25
N VAL A 144 -2.28 -0.90 -0.85
CA VAL A 144 -3.14 -1.96 -0.31
C VAL A 144 -2.44 -2.70 0.83
N ILE A 145 -1.15 -3.03 0.67
CA ILE A 145 -0.33 -3.66 1.71
C ILE A 145 -0.37 -2.84 3.00
N LEU A 146 -0.09 -1.54 2.95
CA LEU A 146 -0.08 -0.69 4.15
C LEU A 146 -1.46 -0.51 4.78
N ARG A 147 -2.54 -0.63 4.00
CA ARG A 147 -3.91 -0.59 4.51
C ARG A 147 -4.29 -1.91 5.19
N VAL A 148 -3.94 -3.05 4.59
CA VAL A 148 -4.20 -4.38 5.14
C VAL A 148 -3.33 -4.66 6.36
N GLY A 149 -2.06 -4.23 6.37
CA GLY A 149 -1.12 -4.41 7.48
C GLY A 149 -1.56 -3.76 8.79
N ARG A 150 -2.53 -2.85 8.76
CA ARG A 150 -3.14 -2.25 9.97
C ARG A 150 -4.30 -3.06 10.55
N ARG A 151 -4.72 -4.12 9.87
CA ARG A 151 -5.80 -5.00 10.32
C ARG A 151 -5.27 -6.13 11.15
N ASP A 152 -6.16 -6.71 11.94
CA ASP A 152 -5.93 -8.00 12.58
C ASP A 152 -5.51 -9.05 11.53
N ARG A 153 -4.43 -9.81 11.81
CA ARG A 153 -3.81 -10.82 10.91
C ARG A 153 -3.20 -10.28 9.61
N GLY A 154 -3.01 -8.96 9.48
CA GLY A 154 -2.47 -8.30 8.28
C GLY A 154 -0.94 -8.14 8.24
N ASP A 155 -0.25 -8.45 9.33
CA ASP A 155 1.21 -8.31 9.50
C ASP A 155 2.03 -9.02 8.41
N PHE A 156 1.59 -10.21 7.98
CA PHE A 156 2.26 -11.00 6.96
C PHE A 156 2.60 -10.21 5.69
N VAL A 157 1.66 -9.41 5.16
CA VAL A 157 1.89 -8.72 3.88
C VAL A 157 2.90 -7.59 4.00
N THR A 158 2.97 -6.94 5.15
CA THR A 158 3.98 -5.92 5.41
C THR A 158 5.37 -6.53 5.58
N VAL A 159 5.47 -7.67 6.28
CA VAL A 159 6.75 -8.38 6.46
C VAL A 159 7.27 -8.86 5.11
N LEU A 160 6.45 -9.57 4.33
CA LEU A 160 6.84 -10.06 3.00
C LEU A 160 7.29 -8.93 2.07
N ALA A 161 6.54 -7.82 2.03
CA ALA A 161 6.91 -6.68 1.21
C ALA A 161 8.22 -6.02 1.66
N THR A 162 8.46 -5.91 2.97
CA THR A 162 9.73 -5.40 3.50
C THR A 162 10.89 -6.30 3.13
N GLU A 163 10.76 -7.63 3.27
CA GLU A 163 11.80 -8.58 2.89
C GLU A 163 12.14 -8.50 1.40
N LEU A 164 11.13 -8.45 0.53
CA LEU A 164 11.33 -8.30 -0.92
C LEU A 164 12.04 -6.99 -1.28
N LEU A 165 11.66 -5.88 -0.64
CA LEU A 165 12.23 -4.57 -0.94
C LEU A 165 13.63 -4.38 -0.35
N ARG A 166 13.97 -5.06 0.74
CA ARG A 166 15.36 -5.13 1.26
C ARG A 166 16.30 -5.84 0.30
N ALA A 167 15.82 -6.91 -0.33
CA ALA A 167 16.61 -7.69 -1.28
C ALA A 167 16.66 -7.07 -2.69
N ALA A 168 15.84 -6.05 -2.95
CA ALA A 168 15.75 -5.42 -4.26
C ALA A 168 16.83 -4.35 -4.47
N PRO A 169 17.19 -4.04 -5.73
CA PRO A 169 18.00 -2.86 -6.03
C PRO A 169 17.34 -1.57 -5.47
N PRO A 170 18.10 -0.66 -4.84
CA PRO A 170 17.56 0.55 -4.19
C PRO A 170 16.65 1.40 -5.08
N GLU A 171 16.92 1.46 -6.38
CA GLU A 171 16.15 2.18 -7.38
C GLU A 171 14.69 1.67 -7.51
N THR A 172 14.42 0.44 -7.09
CA THR A 172 13.07 -0.14 -7.05
C THR A 172 12.14 0.67 -6.14
N LEU A 173 12.67 1.31 -5.09
CA LEU A 173 11.88 2.12 -4.17
C LEU A 173 11.55 3.50 -4.72
N ALA A 174 12.14 3.93 -5.85
CA ALA A 174 11.99 5.29 -6.37
C ALA A 174 10.53 5.78 -6.50
N PRO A 175 9.56 4.96 -6.98
CA PRO A 175 8.16 5.37 -7.05
C PRO A 175 7.52 5.62 -5.67
N LEU A 176 8.03 4.98 -4.61
CA LEU A 176 7.48 5.11 -3.27
C LEU A 176 7.90 6.42 -2.59
N TYR A 177 9.05 6.99 -2.93
CA TYR A 177 9.52 8.27 -2.38
C TYR A 177 8.69 9.47 -2.83
N THR A 178 8.01 9.38 -3.97
CA THR A 178 7.19 10.47 -4.52
C THR A 178 5.69 10.19 -4.44
N ALA A 179 5.30 9.08 -3.80
CA ALA A 179 3.91 8.67 -3.68
C ALA A 179 3.05 9.76 -3.01
N PRO A 180 1.82 10.01 -3.50
CA PRO A 180 0.95 11.06 -2.95
C PRO A 180 0.56 10.77 -1.50
N ALA A 181 0.36 9.49 -1.17
CA ALA A 181 0.02 9.07 0.17
C ALA A 181 1.24 9.13 1.11
N ARG A 182 1.19 10.04 2.09
CA ARG A 182 2.22 10.22 3.13
C ARG A 182 2.66 8.93 3.82
N GLY A 183 1.74 7.98 4.01
CA GLY A 183 2.04 6.70 4.64
C GLY A 183 3.03 5.85 3.84
N ILE A 184 2.97 5.94 2.51
CA ILE A 184 3.88 5.24 1.59
C ILE A 184 5.26 5.89 1.63
N ARG A 185 5.33 7.22 1.54
CA ARG A 185 6.62 7.94 1.64
C ARG A 185 7.31 7.68 2.98
N ARG A 186 6.57 7.74 4.09
CA ARG A 186 7.11 7.41 5.43
C ARG A 186 7.65 5.98 5.49
N TYR A 187 6.96 5.01 4.90
CA TYR A 187 7.44 3.63 4.83
C TYR A 187 8.74 3.55 4.02
N ALA A 188 8.75 4.14 2.82
CA ALA A 188 9.90 4.10 1.92
C ALA A 188 11.15 4.75 2.54
N TYR A 189 11.02 5.94 3.12
CA TYR A 189 12.16 6.63 3.74
C TYR A 189 12.67 5.94 5.00
N ARG A 190 11.81 5.27 5.77
CA ARG A 190 12.28 4.43 6.90
C ARG A 190 13.12 3.27 6.39
N LEU A 191 12.60 2.54 5.40
CA LEU A 191 13.32 1.44 4.79
C LEU A 191 14.66 1.90 4.20
N ALA A 192 14.67 3.04 3.52
CA ALA A 192 15.88 3.60 2.94
C ALA A 192 16.94 3.99 3.97
N VAL A 193 16.51 4.51 5.12
CA VAL A 193 17.39 4.84 6.24
C VAL A 193 17.92 3.58 6.90
N ASP A 194 17.04 2.61 7.19
CA ASP A 194 17.40 1.37 7.88
C ASP A 194 18.42 0.53 7.07
N GLU A 195 18.28 0.52 5.74
CA GLU A 195 19.14 -0.24 4.83
C GLU A 195 20.27 0.59 4.19
N GLY A 196 20.35 1.91 4.47
CA GLY A 196 21.36 2.80 3.89
C GLY A 196 21.25 2.98 2.37
N PHE A 197 20.04 2.89 1.81
CA PHE A 197 19.79 2.99 0.36
C PHE A 197 19.93 4.40 -0.21
N LEU A 198 19.98 5.43 0.64
CA LEU A 198 20.18 6.81 0.23
C LEU A 198 21.42 7.36 0.93
N SER A 199 22.24 8.09 0.18
CA SER A 199 23.36 8.84 0.75
C SER A 199 22.88 9.95 1.70
N PRO A 200 23.73 10.42 2.62
CA PRO A 200 23.38 11.54 3.51
C PRO A 200 22.91 12.79 2.74
N ALA A 201 23.54 13.10 1.60
CA ALA A 201 23.16 14.22 0.75
C ALA A 201 21.76 14.02 0.10
N GLU A 202 21.41 12.79 -0.31
CA GLU A 202 20.07 12.48 -0.81
C GLU A 202 19.01 12.59 0.29
N LEU A 203 19.31 12.12 1.50
CA LEU A 203 18.44 12.29 2.67
C LEU A 203 18.24 13.77 3.01
N ALA A 204 19.30 14.59 2.98
CA ALA A 204 19.20 16.04 3.20
C ALA A 204 18.30 16.72 2.15
N ARG A 205 18.45 16.36 0.87
CA ARG A 205 17.57 16.86 -0.21
C ARG A 205 16.13 16.40 -0.04
N ALA A 206 15.91 15.16 0.37
CA ALA A 206 14.57 14.64 0.67
C ALA A 206 13.93 15.42 1.82
N ALA A 207 14.68 15.68 2.89
CA ALA A 207 14.22 16.47 4.03
C ALA A 207 13.84 17.91 3.63
N ALA A 208 14.61 18.52 2.73
CA ALA A 208 14.35 19.88 2.27
C ALA A 208 13.12 20.00 1.36
N ARG A 209 12.78 18.94 0.62
CA ARG A 209 11.75 18.95 -0.44
C ARG A 209 10.42 18.33 -0.03
N ASP A 210 10.40 17.32 0.85
CA ASP A 210 9.14 16.67 1.24
C ASP A 210 8.26 17.65 2.03
N SER A 211 6.94 17.51 1.89
CA SER A 211 5.94 18.29 2.61
C SER A 211 5.50 17.65 3.94
N ASP A 212 5.79 16.36 4.14
CA ASP A 212 5.45 15.63 5.35
C ASP A 212 6.52 15.83 6.41
N PRO A 213 6.21 16.52 7.52
CA PRO A 213 7.23 16.88 8.47
C PRO A 213 7.75 15.68 9.30
N VAL A 214 7.16 14.48 9.17
CA VAL A 214 7.76 13.23 9.66
C VAL A 214 8.90 12.76 8.75
N VAL A 215 8.72 12.85 7.43
CA VAL A 215 9.78 12.55 6.47
C VAL A 215 10.91 13.56 6.60
N GLN A 216 10.58 14.85 6.75
CA GLN A 216 11.58 15.90 6.95
C GLN A 216 12.50 15.61 8.14
N SER A 217 11.93 15.32 9.31
CA SER A 217 12.71 15.00 10.52
C SER A 217 13.52 13.73 10.36
N LEU A 218 12.90 12.63 9.90
CA LEU A 218 13.58 11.36 9.69
C LEU A 218 14.82 11.52 8.80
N CYS A 219 14.65 12.12 7.63
CA CYS A 219 15.74 12.24 6.67
C CYS A 219 16.82 13.24 7.14
N ALA A 220 16.43 14.36 7.80
CA ALA A 220 17.40 15.31 8.34
C ALA A 220 18.24 14.69 9.47
N ASP A 221 17.60 14.01 10.41
CA ASP A 221 18.29 13.39 11.56
C ASP A 221 19.24 12.29 11.09
N SER A 222 18.80 11.43 10.16
CA SER A 222 19.65 10.38 9.58
C SER A 222 20.81 10.95 8.76
N ALA A 223 20.58 11.99 7.94
CA ALA A 223 21.64 12.64 7.17
C ALA A 223 22.71 13.24 8.09
N LEU A 224 22.29 13.99 9.11
CA LEU A 224 23.21 14.65 10.06
C LEU A 224 23.98 13.65 10.93
N SER A 225 23.34 12.55 11.34
CA SER A 225 23.99 11.51 12.13
C SER A 225 25.11 10.81 11.34
N ALA A 226 24.96 10.68 10.03
CA ALA A 226 25.94 10.02 9.17
C ALA A 226 27.17 10.90 8.84
N VAL A 227 27.06 12.23 8.93
CA VAL A 227 28.16 13.16 8.59
C VAL A 227 28.79 13.85 9.80
N ALA A 228 28.37 13.51 11.02
CA ALA A 228 28.88 14.13 12.25
C ALA A 228 30.41 14.05 12.39
N ASP A 229 31.05 13.08 11.72
CA ASP A 229 32.50 12.83 11.76
C ASP A 229 33.24 13.19 10.44
N LEU A 230 32.55 13.73 9.43
CA LEU A 230 33.10 13.93 8.07
C LEU A 230 32.99 15.39 7.59
N ASP A 231 34.06 16.16 7.77
CA ASP A 231 34.11 17.61 7.48
C ASP A 231 33.75 17.97 6.02
N ALA A 232 34.13 17.14 5.04
CA ALA A 232 33.88 17.42 3.62
C ALA A 232 32.44 17.09 3.17
N ALA A 233 31.82 16.06 3.75
CA ALA A 233 30.42 15.70 3.45
C ALA A 233 29.41 16.58 4.22
N TYR A 234 29.90 17.36 5.18
CA TYR A 234 29.09 18.16 6.08
C TYR A 234 28.39 19.33 5.36
N ASP A 235 29.08 20.01 4.45
CA ASP A 235 28.48 21.15 3.71
C ASP A 235 27.42 20.67 2.69
N ASP A 236 27.63 19.51 2.03
CA ASP A 236 26.66 18.89 1.10
C ASP A 236 25.33 18.50 1.77
N VAL A 237 25.36 18.24 3.08
CA VAL A 237 24.18 17.96 3.90
C VAL A 237 23.56 19.24 4.45
N LEU A 238 24.38 20.19 4.90
CA LEU A 238 23.89 21.42 5.51
C LEU A 238 23.21 22.35 4.51
N GLU A 239 23.76 22.53 3.31
CA GLU A 239 23.23 23.49 2.34
C GLU A 239 21.76 23.19 1.96
N PRO A 240 21.36 21.94 1.63
CA PRO A 240 19.95 21.60 1.41
C PRO A 240 19.06 21.88 2.62
N LEU A 241 19.52 21.56 3.83
CA LEU A 241 18.73 21.73 5.06
C LEU A 241 18.51 23.21 5.38
N LEU A 242 19.56 24.04 5.32
CA LEU A 242 19.49 25.48 5.59
C LEU A 242 18.65 26.22 4.55
N SER A 243 18.68 25.77 3.29
CA SER A 243 17.89 26.34 2.20
C SER A 243 16.45 25.81 2.15
N ALA A 244 16.07 24.90 3.05
CA ALA A 244 14.75 24.30 3.05
C ALA A 244 13.66 25.35 3.32
N ARG A 245 12.54 25.23 2.59
CA ARG A 245 11.32 26.02 2.87
C ARG A 245 10.56 25.50 4.09
N GLY A 246 10.76 24.23 4.44
CA GLY A 246 10.15 23.60 5.60
C GLY A 246 10.88 23.98 6.89
N PRO A 247 10.18 24.48 7.93
CA PRO A 247 10.83 24.94 9.16
C PRO A 247 11.57 23.82 9.91
N ARG A 248 11.13 22.56 9.80
CA ARG A 248 11.82 21.44 10.49
C ARG A 248 13.18 21.13 9.91
N ALA A 249 13.29 21.02 8.59
CA ALA A 249 14.57 20.76 7.93
C ALA A 249 15.55 21.92 8.17
N ARG A 250 15.06 23.17 8.10
CA ARG A 250 15.88 24.37 8.39
C ARG A 250 16.37 24.40 9.83
N ALA A 251 15.48 24.16 10.80
CA ALA A 251 15.83 24.11 12.21
C ALA A 251 16.87 23.01 12.52
N ALA A 252 16.78 21.86 11.86
CA ALA A 252 17.77 20.79 11.98
C ALA A 252 19.15 21.25 11.46
N GLY A 253 19.21 21.90 10.29
CA GLY A 253 20.43 22.48 9.75
C GLY A 253 21.08 23.54 10.65
N VAL A 254 20.27 24.46 11.21
CA VAL A 254 20.76 25.48 12.16
C VAL A 254 21.29 24.85 13.45
N THR A 255 20.60 23.83 13.96
CA THR A 255 21.03 23.09 15.15
C THR A 255 22.36 22.37 14.90
N ALA A 256 22.53 21.81 13.72
CA ALA A 256 23.79 21.17 13.31
C ALA A 256 24.94 22.19 13.23
N LEU A 257 24.74 23.35 12.57
CA LEU A 257 25.74 24.44 12.55
C LEU A 257 26.21 24.84 13.95
N ARG A 258 25.27 24.99 14.89
CA ARG A 258 25.58 25.33 16.28
C ARG A 258 26.41 24.23 16.96
N ARG A 259 26.06 22.96 16.75
CA ARG A 259 26.82 21.82 17.30
C ARG A 259 28.24 21.73 16.75
N ALA A 260 28.43 22.08 15.47
CA ALA A 260 29.74 22.13 14.83
C ALA A 260 30.56 23.41 15.17
N GLY A 261 30.08 24.26 16.08
CA GLY A 261 30.76 25.51 16.45
C GLY A 261 30.73 26.61 15.39
N ARG A 262 30.05 26.40 14.25
CA ARG A 262 29.94 27.37 13.14
C ARG A 262 28.80 28.39 13.39
N THR A 263 28.72 28.92 14.61
CA THR A 263 27.60 29.75 15.09
C THR A 263 27.42 31.04 14.30
N GLU A 264 28.50 31.63 13.78
CA GLU A 264 28.44 32.85 12.95
C GLU A 264 27.64 32.63 11.66
N ARG A 265 27.80 31.47 11.02
CA ARG A 265 26.98 31.10 9.85
C ARG A 265 25.51 30.88 10.22
N ALA A 266 25.22 30.44 11.45
CA ALA A 266 23.85 30.16 11.89
C ALA A 266 23.00 31.44 12.05
N VAL A 267 23.62 32.58 12.40
CA VAL A 267 22.91 33.86 12.61
C VAL A 267 22.10 34.29 11.39
N GLY A 268 22.63 34.07 10.19
CA GLY A 268 21.95 34.41 8.93
C GLY A 268 20.65 33.66 8.67
N PHE A 269 20.35 32.62 9.45
CA PHE A 269 19.17 31.76 9.29
C PHE A 269 18.19 31.82 10.47
N LEU A 270 18.45 32.68 11.47
CA LEU A 270 17.60 32.85 12.67
C LEU A 270 16.48 33.89 12.50
N GLY A 271 16.44 34.61 11.37
CA GLY A 271 15.59 35.79 11.16
C GLY A 271 14.22 35.56 10.53
N ASP A 272 13.84 34.31 10.21
CA ASP A 272 12.57 33.96 9.56
C ASP A 272 11.55 33.31 10.51
#